data_AF-A0AAV0X7H5-F1
#
_entry.id   AF-A0AAV0X7H5-F1
#
_cell.length_a   1.000
_cell.length_b   1.000
_cell.length_c   1.000
_cell.angle_alpha   90.00
_cell.angle_beta   90.00
_cell.angle_gamma   90.00
#
_symmetry.space_group_name_H-M   'P 1'
#
loop_
_entity.id
_entity.type
_entity.pdbx_description
1 polymer ?
#
loop_
_entity_poly.entity_id
_entity_poly.type
_entity_poly.pdbx_seq_one_letter_code
_entity_poly.pdbx_strand_id
1 'polypeptide(L)'
;MRYDYNCLLVLLHCLNHRLELAVHDSIKDIGALNHFKSFIDSLYVLYNASPKNQNELRNVCNELDILFLKLGRVLDVRWVASSWRAINAVWKTFPALCDHFCNAANDSTKDSKTRNKYLGLKKRLASPEFVSDLGLMCDCLQELSILSNQLQERTTTLIQGQKHIKRTIRIIESFKVTP
;
A
#
# COMPACT_ATOMS: atom_id res chain seq x y z
N MET A 1 -5.06 -40.05 44.92
CA MET A 1 -4.86 -40.12 43.46
C MET A 1 -4.76 -38.69 42.94
N ARG A 2 -3.56 -38.24 42.57
CA ARG A 2 -3.38 -36.98 41.83
C ARG A 2 -3.48 -37.36 40.35
N TYR A 3 -4.45 -36.80 39.64
CA TYR A 3 -4.53 -36.95 38.20
C TYR A 3 -3.48 -36.02 37.60
N ASP A 4 -2.38 -36.59 37.12
CA ASP A 4 -1.42 -35.90 36.28
C ASP A 4 -2.08 -35.61 34.93
N TYR A 5 -2.73 -34.45 34.84
CA TYR A 5 -3.15 -33.91 33.54
C TYR A 5 -1.89 -33.48 32.80
N ASN A 6 -1.35 -34.39 31.97
CA ASN A 6 -0.39 -34.04 30.94
C ASN A 6 -1.09 -33.08 29.95
N CYS A 7 -0.96 -31.78 30.21
CA CYS A 7 -1.51 -30.73 29.37
C CYS A 7 -0.70 -30.71 28.07
N LEU A 8 -1.25 -31.32 27.02
CA LEU A 8 -0.65 -31.27 25.69
C LEU A 8 -0.83 -29.86 25.12
N LEU A 9 0.22 -29.04 25.20
CA LEU A 9 0.27 -27.73 24.55
C LEU A 9 0.40 -27.93 23.03
N VAL A 10 -0.68 -27.65 22.30
CA VAL A 10 -0.66 -27.59 20.83
C VAL A 10 -0.40 -26.14 20.42
N LEU A 11 0.80 -25.88 19.89
CA LEU A 11 1.16 -24.58 19.32
C LEU A 11 0.69 -24.52 17.87
N LEU A 12 -0.31 -23.67 17.60
CA LEU A 12 -0.74 -23.35 16.26
C LEU A 12 -0.30 -21.92 15.90
N HIS A 13 0.51 -21.78 14.86
CA HIS A 13 0.92 -20.46 14.36
C HIS A 13 -0.28 -19.69 13.81
N CYS A 14 -0.34 -18.39 14.11
CA CYS A 14 -1.36 -17.50 13.59
C CYS A 14 -1.31 -17.44 12.05
N LEU A 15 -2.43 -17.78 11.39
CA LEU A 15 -2.52 -17.80 9.93
C LEU A 15 -2.25 -16.42 9.32
N ASN A 16 -2.77 -15.35 9.94
CA ASN A 16 -2.50 -13.99 9.47
C ASN A 16 -1.00 -13.65 9.61
N HIS A 17 -0.33 -14.08 10.69
CA HIS A 17 1.11 -13.86 10.82
C HIS A 17 1.89 -14.61 9.71
N ARG A 18 1.47 -15.81 9.34
CA ARG A 18 2.07 -16.55 8.22
C ARG A 18 1.84 -15.86 6.87
N LEU A 19 0.67 -15.26 6.67
CA LEU A 19 0.39 -14.44 5.48
C LEU A 19 1.37 -13.25 5.39
N GLU A 20 1.57 -12.53 6.49
CA GLU A 20 2.49 -11.38 6.54
C GLU A 20 3.94 -11.80 6.20
N LEU A 21 4.40 -12.94 6.73
CA LEU A 21 5.72 -13.49 6.39
C LEU A 21 5.82 -13.84 4.91
N ALA A 22 4.81 -14.50 4.34
CA ALA A 22 4.80 -14.88 2.93
C ALA A 22 4.83 -13.66 1.99
N VAL A 23 4.07 -12.61 2.32
CA VAL A 23 4.10 -11.35 1.56
C VAL A 23 5.46 -10.66 1.69
N HIS A 24 6.01 -10.59 2.89
CA HIS A 24 7.33 -9.99 3.13
C HIS A 24 8.44 -10.70 2.35
N ASP A 25 8.44 -12.03 2.33
CA ASP A 25 9.43 -12.80 1.59
C ASP A 25 9.26 -12.61 0.07
N SER A 26 8.01 -12.60 -0.42
CA SER A 26 7.74 -12.33 -1.84
C SER A 26 8.24 -10.96 -2.30
N ILE A 27 8.16 -9.94 -1.43
CA ILE A 27 8.63 -8.58 -1.75
C ILE A 27 10.15 -8.52 -1.85
N LYS A 28 10.88 -9.26 -1.00
CA LYS A 28 12.35 -9.30 -1.04
C LYS A 28 12.87 -9.85 -2.37
N ASP A 29 12.16 -10.82 -2.93
CA ASP A 29 12.55 -11.47 -4.18
C ASP A 29 12.33 -10.56 -5.40
N ILE A 30 11.49 -9.53 -5.29
CA ILE A 30 11.15 -8.61 -6.38
C ILE A 30 11.87 -7.28 -6.18
N GLY A 31 13.13 -7.22 -6.62
CA GLY A 31 13.98 -6.02 -6.50
C GLY A 31 13.37 -4.74 -7.12
N ALA A 32 12.49 -4.87 -8.11
CA ALA A 32 11.77 -3.75 -8.73
C ALA A 32 10.86 -3.00 -7.73
N LEU A 33 10.31 -3.69 -6.73
CA LEU A 33 9.45 -3.08 -5.70
C LEU A 33 10.20 -2.08 -4.82
N ASN A 34 11.54 -2.14 -4.77
CA ASN A 34 12.33 -1.18 -4.00
C ASN A 34 12.19 0.25 -4.55
N HIS A 35 12.19 0.41 -5.88
CA HIS A 35 12.02 1.73 -6.49
C HIS A 35 10.60 2.27 -6.29
N PHE A 36 9.60 1.39 -6.40
CA PHE A 36 8.22 1.73 -6.11
C PHE A 36 8.05 2.17 -4.65
N LYS A 37 8.49 1.34 -3.70
CA LYS A 37 8.46 1.64 -2.26
C LYS A 37 9.16 2.97 -1.94
N SER A 38 10.37 3.15 -2.46
CA SER A 38 11.14 4.38 -2.26
C SER A 38 10.39 5.63 -2.74
N PHE A 39 9.69 5.53 -3.87
CA PHE A 39 8.89 6.64 -4.37
C PHE A 39 7.68 6.92 -3.47
N ILE A 40 6.93 5.90 -3.05
CA ILE A 40 5.81 6.06 -2.11
C ILE A 40 6.29 6.67 -0.78
N ASP A 41 7.43 6.20 -0.25
CA ASP A 41 8.03 6.77 0.96
C ASP A 41 8.44 8.23 0.77
N SER A 42 8.89 8.62 -0.43
CA SER A 42 9.19 10.02 -0.74
C SER A 42 7.94 10.91 -0.72
N LEU A 43 6.78 10.39 -1.20
CA LEU A 43 5.49 11.07 -1.09
C LEU A 43 5.09 11.22 0.38
N TYR A 44 5.18 10.13 1.15
CA TYR A 44 4.91 10.16 2.58
C TYR A 44 5.73 11.24 3.28
N VAL A 45 7.06 11.29 3.06
CA VAL A 45 7.93 12.30 3.66
C VAL A 45 7.53 13.70 3.21
N LEU A 46 7.25 13.90 1.91
CA LEU A 46 6.91 15.22 1.36
C LEU A 46 5.69 15.86 2.06
N TYR A 47 4.66 15.06 2.35
CA TYR A 47 3.41 15.55 2.93
C TYR A 47 3.31 15.38 4.45
N ASN A 48 3.98 14.40 5.04
CA ASN A 48 3.95 14.20 6.50
C ASN A 48 4.98 15.08 7.22
N ALA A 49 6.08 15.49 6.57
CA ALA A 49 7.08 16.38 7.16
C ALA A 49 6.73 17.87 7.04
N SER A 50 5.77 18.24 6.18
CA SER A 50 5.41 19.63 5.90
C SER A 50 3.89 19.84 5.96
N PRO A 51 3.37 20.46 7.04
CA PRO A 51 1.96 20.84 7.13
C PRO A 51 1.52 21.74 5.97
N LYS A 52 2.42 22.59 5.47
CA LYS A 52 2.18 23.45 4.31
C LYS A 52 1.87 22.62 3.06
N ASN A 53 2.73 21.66 2.71
CA ASN A 53 2.50 20.81 1.53
C ASN A 53 1.23 19.97 1.69
N GLN A 54 0.93 19.52 2.91
CA GLN A 54 -0.31 18.79 3.19
C GLN A 54 -1.55 19.66 2.96
N ASN A 55 -1.50 20.93 3.39
CA ASN A 55 -2.60 21.86 3.18
C ASN A 55 -2.75 22.25 1.71
N GLU A 56 -1.65 22.47 0.99
CA GLU A 56 -1.64 22.69 -0.45
C GLU A 56 -2.30 21.51 -1.19
N LEU A 57 -1.93 20.27 -0.89
CA LEU A 57 -2.57 19.09 -1.47
C LEU A 57 -4.05 18.99 -1.10
N ARG A 58 -4.42 19.32 0.15
CA ARG A 58 -5.83 19.32 0.58
C ARG A 58 -6.66 20.34 -0.19
N ASN A 59 -6.11 21.52 -0.48
CA ASN A 59 -6.80 22.53 -1.27
C ASN A 59 -7.04 22.02 -2.70
N VAL A 60 -6.02 21.42 -3.32
CA VAL A 60 -6.16 20.79 -4.66
C VAL A 60 -7.19 19.66 -4.64
N CYS A 61 -7.20 18.83 -3.60
CA CYS A 61 -8.25 17.82 -3.39
C CYS A 61 -9.65 18.44 -3.37
N ASN A 62 -9.85 19.53 -2.62
CA ASN A 62 -11.14 20.21 -2.53
C ASN A 62 -11.56 20.85 -3.86
N GLU A 63 -10.62 21.43 -4.60
CA GLU A 63 -10.87 22.03 -5.92
C GLU A 63 -11.31 21.00 -6.96
N LEU A 64 -10.78 19.76 -6.86
CA LEU A 64 -11.10 18.65 -7.74
C LEU A 64 -12.26 17.77 -7.22
N ASP A 65 -12.92 18.15 -6.12
CA ASP A 65 -13.94 17.34 -5.42
C ASP A 65 -13.48 15.90 -5.08
N ILE A 66 -12.20 15.78 -4.71
CA ILE A 66 -11.56 14.53 -4.29
C ILE A 66 -11.45 14.51 -2.77
N LEU A 67 -11.87 13.41 -2.15
CA LEU A 67 -11.65 13.19 -0.73
C LEU A 67 -10.14 13.16 -0.41
N PHE A 68 -9.68 14.10 0.43
CA PHE A 68 -8.31 14.09 0.91
C PHE A 68 -8.04 12.87 1.79
N LEU A 69 -7.06 12.06 1.40
CA LEU A 69 -6.57 10.92 2.18
C LEU A 69 -5.11 11.17 2.57
N LYS A 70 -4.79 10.95 3.85
CA LYS A 70 -3.41 11.09 4.33
C LYS A 70 -2.54 9.98 3.73
N LEU A 71 -1.46 10.37 3.06
CA LEU A 71 -0.52 9.41 2.48
C LEU A 71 0.23 8.66 3.59
N GLY A 72 0.40 7.35 3.39
CA GLY A 72 1.09 6.45 4.29
C GLY A 72 2.34 5.83 3.68
N ARG A 73 3.03 5.00 4.47
CA ARG A 73 4.14 4.16 4.00
C ARG A 73 3.64 2.78 3.60
N VAL A 74 4.42 2.10 2.78
CA VAL A 74 4.10 0.76 2.26
C VAL A 74 5.24 -0.20 2.55
N LEU A 75 4.91 -1.48 2.75
CA LEU A 75 5.86 -2.58 2.84
C LEU A 75 6.89 -2.48 3.99
N ASP A 76 6.60 -1.67 5.03
CA ASP A 76 7.38 -1.60 6.27
C ASP A 76 6.95 -2.73 7.24
N VAL A 77 7.17 -3.99 6.83
CA VAL A 77 7.15 -5.26 7.62
C VAL A 77 5.89 -5.61 8.44
N ARG A 78 4.88 -4.75 8.58
CA ARG A 78 3.66 -5.08 9.36
C ARG A 78 2.35 -4.55 8.77
N TRP A 79 1.46 -5.51 8.54
CA TRP A 79 0.09 -5.43 8.07
C TRP A 79 -0.03 -5.07 6.59
N VAL A 80 -0.26 -6.09 5.77
CA VAL A 80 -0.70 -5.96 4.37
C VAL A 80 -1.83 -4.95 4.25
N ALA A 81 -2.81 -5.00 5.16
CA ALA A 81 -3.92 -4.06 5.20
C ALA A 81 -3.48 -2.59 5.38
N SER A 82 -2.37 -2.34 6.07
CA SER A 82 -1.79 -1.00 6.18
C SER A 82 -1.15 -0.54 4.88
N SER A 83 -0.42 -1.44 4.21
CA SER A 83 0.15 -1.16 2.90
C SER A 83 -0.95 -0.88 1.86
N TRP A 84 -2.04 -1.65 1.89
CA TRP A 84 -3.21 -1.38 1.05
C TRP A 84 -3.80 0.01 1.30
N ARG A 85 -4.03 0.39 2.56
CA ARG A 85 -4.54 1.73 2.89
C ARG A 85 -3.66 2.85 2.35
N ALA A 86 -2.33 2.70 2.44
CA ALA A 86 -1.39 3.68 1.91
C ALA A 86 -1.43 3.76 0.37
N ILE A 87 -1.47 2.62 -0.32
CA ILE A 87 -1.57 2.57 -1.78
C ILE A 87 -2.91 3.09 -2.28
N ASN A 88 -4.01 2.68 -1.65
CA ASN A 88 -5.34 3.19 -1.98
C ASN A 88 -5.44 4.71 -1.77
N ALA A 89 -4.77 5.27 -0.74
CA ALA A 89 -4.72 6.72 -0.55
C ALA A 89 -4.03 7.42 -1.74
N VAL A 90 -2.89 6.89 -2.21
CA VAL A 90 -2.20 7.43 -3.39
C VAL A 90 -3.06 7.28 -4.65
N TRP A 91 -3.71 6.13 -4.85
CA TRP A 91 -4.59 5.88 -5.99
C TRP A 91 -5.76 6.87 -6.04
N LYS A 92 -6.48 7.04 -4.92
CA LYS A 92 -7.64 7.92 -4.83
C LYS A 92 -7.27 9.41 -4.91
N THR A 93 -6.06 9.78 -4.51
CA THR A 93 -5.56 11.17 -4.59
C THR A 93 -4.68 11.40 -5.81
N PHE A 94 -4.57 10.45 -6.74
CA PHE A 94 -3.67 10.51 -7.89
C PHE A 94 -3.85 11.77 -8.75
N PRO A 95 -5.08 12.18 -9.13
CA PRO A 95 -5.25 13.41 -9.91
C PRO A 95 -4.78 14.66 -9.14
N ALA A 96 -5.07 14.74 -7.84
CA ALA A 96 -4.64 15.86 -6.99
C ALA A 96 -3.12 15.90 -6.81
N LEU A 97 -2.46 14.74 -6.74
CA LEU A 97 -0.99 14.65 -6.71
C LEU A 97 -0.37 15.18 -8.01
N CYS A 98 -0.92 14.75 -9.16
CA CYS A 98 -0.48 15.23 -10.46
C CYS A 98 -0.63 16.75 -10.60
N ASP A 99 -1.78 17.29 -10.16
CA ASP A 99 -2.06 18.71 -10.27
C ASP A 99 -1.21 19.55 -9.31
N HIS A 100 -1.08 19.14 -8.05
CA HIS A 100 -0.20 19.80 -7.09
C HIS A 100 1.26 19.83 -7.58
N PHE A 101 1.77 18.74 -8.13
CA PHE A 101 3.12 18.71 -8.70
C PHE A 101 3.26 19.58 -9.95
N CYS A 102 2.22 19.65 -10.79
CA CYS A 102 2.18 20.55 -11.94
C CYS A 102 2.25 22.02 -11.51
N ASN A 103 1.40 22.41 -10.56
CA ASN A 103 1.31 23.77 -10.04
C ASN A 103 2.63 24.17 -9.37
N ALA A 104 3.19 23.31 -8.52
CA ALA A 104 4.47 23.58 -7.85
C ALA A 104 5.68 23.60 -8.81
N ALA A 105 5.63 22.88 -9.94
CA ALA A 105 6.68 22.92 -10.95
C ALA A 105 6.64 24.21 -11.80
N ASN A 106 5.44 24.77 -12.01
CA ASN A 106 5.21 25.97 -12.81
C ASN A 106 5.16 27.28 -11.98
N ASP A 107 5.17 27.17 -10.64
CA ASP A 107 5.14 28.32 -9.74
C ASP A 107 6.45 29.14 -9.80
N SER A 108 6.38 30.30 -10.47
CA SER A 108 7.51 31.21 -10.65
C SER A 108 8.03 31.81 -9.34
N THR A 109 7.26 31.74 -8.24
CA THR A 109 7.68 32.24 -6.92
C THR A 109 8.63 31.28 -6.20
N LYS A 110 8.63 29.99 -6.55
CA LYS A 110 9.55 28.97 -6.00
C LYS A 110 10.89 29.04 -6.70
N ASP A 111 11.97 28.67 -6.01
CA ASP A 111 13.30 28.59 -6.60
C ASP A 111 13.43 27.46 -7.65
N SER A 112 14.43 27.56 -8.53
CA SER A 112 14.64 26.60 -9.63
C SER A 112 14.83 25.15 -9.14
N LYS A 113 15.50 24.96 -7.99
CA LYS A 113 15.74 23.61 -7.43
C LYS A 113 14.43 23.00 -6.96
N THR A 114 13.56 23.77 -6.29
CA THR A 114 12.24 23.32 -5.87
C THR A 114 11.35 22.99 -7.06
N ARG A 115 11.29 23.85 -8.09
CA ARG A 115 10.52 23.58 -9.31
C ARG A 115 10.98 22.31 -10.02
N ASN A 116 12.30 22.13 -10.17
CA ASN A 116 12.87 20.93 -10.79
C ASN A 116 12.61 19.66 -9.98
N LYS A 117 12.59 19.74 -8.64
CA LYS A 117 12.18 18.62 -7.78
C LYS A 117 10.75 18.19 -8.08
N TYR A 118 9.80 19.12 -8.11
CA TYR A 118 8.41 18.82 -8.41
C TYR A 118 8.21 18.33 -9.85
N LEU A 119 8.96 18.85 -10.81
CA LEU A 119 8.98 18.33 -12.18
C LEU A 119 9.45 16.87 -12.23
N GLY A 120 10.49 16.51 -11.48
CA GLY A 120 10.96 15.12 -11.35
C GLY A 120 9.91 14.20 -10.72
N LEU A 121 9.26 14.66 -9.64
CA LEU A 121 8.17 13.92 -8.99
C LEU A 121 6.99 13.69 -9.95
N LYS A 122 6.59 14.73 -10.70
CA LYS A 122 5.53 14.64 -11.72
C LYS A 122 5.89 13.62 -12.80
N LYS A 123 7.11 13.69 -13.35
CA LYS A 123 7.58 12.74 -14.38
C LYS A 123 7.54 11.30 -13.90
N ARG A 124 7.95 11.05 -12.65
CA ARG A 124 7.91 9.71 -12.07
C ARG A 124 6.48 9.25 -11.78
N LEU A 125 5.64 10.11 -11.21
CA LEU A 125 4.25 9.80 -10.88
C LEU A 125 3.42 9.44 -12.13
N ALA A 126 3.67 10.15 -13.23
CA ALA A 126 2.97 9.95 -14.50
C ALA A 126 3.69 8.97 -15.44
N SER A 127 4.76 8.30 -14.99
CA SER A 127 5.47 7.34 -15.84
C SER A 127 4.60 6.08 -16.02
N PRO A 128 4.52 5.50 -17.24
CA PRO A 128 3.73 4.30 -17.48
C PRO A 128 4.10 3.15 -16.53
N GLU A 129 5.39 3.00 -16.24
CA GLU A 129 5.90 1.96 -15.34
C GLU A 129 5.34 2.16 -13.93
N PHE A 130 5.40 3.39 -13.39
CA PHE A 130 4.88 3.65 -12.05
C PHE A 130 3.37 3.49 -11.97
N VAL A 131 2.63 3.92 -12.99
CA VAL A 131 1.16 3.78 -13.03
C VAL A 131 0.76 2.31 -13.07
N SER A 132 1.44 1.50 -13.89
CA SER A 132 1.24 0.04 -13.94
C SER A 132 1.59 -0.62 -12.61
N ASP A 133 2.74 -0.29 -12.03
CA ASP A 133 3.14 -0.79 -10.71
C ASP A 133 2.12 -0.42 -9.63
N LEU A 134 1.61 0.82 -9.65
CA LEU A 134 0.60 1.28 -8.70
C LEU A 134 -0.71 0.50 -8.85
N GLY A 135 -1.18 0.26 -10.07
CA GLY A 135 -2.37 -0.54 -10.34
C GLY A 135 -2.21 -1.98 -9.85
N LEU A 136 -1.12 -2.65 -10.24
CA LEU A 136 -0.81 -4.02 -9.79
C LEU A 136 -0.75 -4.11 -8.26
N MET A 137 -0.10 -3.14 -7.62
CA MET A 137 -0.02 -3.08 -6.15
C MET A 137 -1.37 -2.81 -5.52
N CYS A 138 -2.27 -2.06 -6.17
CA CYS A 138 -3.64 -1.89 -5.69
C CYS A 138 -4.38 -3.22 -5.66
N ASP A 139 -4.42 -3.93 -6.78
CA ASP A 139 -5.18 -5.17 -6.93
C ASP A 139 -4.66 -6.27 -5.98
N CYS A 140 -3.33 -6.43 -5.92
CA CYS A 140 -2.70 -7.45 -5.08
C CYS A 140 -2.89 -7.15 -3.59
N LEU A 141 -2.62 -5.91 -3.15
CA LEU A 141 -2.75 -5.57 -1.73
C LEU A 141 -4.20 -5.51 -1.27
N GLN A 142 -5.14 -5.15 -2.16
CA GLN A 142 -6.56 -5.20 -1.84
C GLN A 142 -6.99 -6.63 -1.49
N GLU A 143 -6.72 -7.60 -2.36
CA GLU A 143 -7.10 -8.99 -2.12
C GLU A 143 -6.39 -9.60 -0.91
N LEU A 144 -5.09 -9.32 -0.75
CA LEU A 144 -4.35 -9.78 0.42
C LEU A 144 -4.85 -9.11 1.71
N SER A 145 -5.34 -7.86 1.67
CA SER A 145 -5.95 -7.20 2.83
C SER A 145 -7.28 -7.84 3.25
N ILE A 146 -8.08 -8.28 2.28
CA ILE A 146 -9.33 -9.01 2.53
C ILE A 146 -9.00 -10.34 3.22
N LEU A 147 -8.04 -11.09 2.68
CA LEU A 147 -7.58 -12.33 3.30
C LEU A 147 -7.05 -12.08 4.72
N SER A 148 -6.25 -11.04 4.91
CA SER A 148 -5.71 -10.67 6.22
C SER A 148 -6.80 -10.44 7.26
N ASN A 149 -7.86 -9.71 6.89
CA ASN A 149 -9.00 -9.48 7.78
C ASN A 149 -9.77 -10.77 8.07
N GLN A 150 -10.03 -11.60 7.05
CA GLN A 150 -10.73 -12.89 7.21
C GLN A 150 -9.97 -13.85 8.13
N LEU A 151 -8.64 -13.87 8.06
CA LEU A 151 -7.79 -14.71 8.93
C LEU A 151 -7.68 -14.18 10.37
N GLN A 152 -8.11 -12.93 10.62
CA GLN A 152 -8.14 -12.33 11.97
C GLN A 152 -9.51 -12.41 12.63
N GLU A 153 -10.57 -12.75 11.89
CA GLU A 153 -11.91 -12.90 12.43
C GLU A 153 -11.94 -14.00 13.51
N ARG A 154 -12.52 -13.68 14.67
CA ARG A 154 -12.60 -14.61 15.83
C ARG A 154 -13.39 -15.88 15.53
N THR A 155 -14.26 -15.82 14.53
CA THR A 155 -15.13 -16.92 14.11
C THR A 155 -14.52 -17.80 13.02
N THR A 156 -13.35 -17.44 12.48
CA THR A 156 -12.71 -18.19 11.39
C THR A 156 -12.13 -19.50 11.89
N THR A 157 -12.68 -20.60 11.38
CA THR A 157 -12.12 -21.95 11.57
C THR A 157 -10.95 -22.22 10.64
N LEU A 158 -10.15 -23.24 10.94
CA LEU A 158 -9.04 -23.68 10.06
C LEU A 158 -9.50 -24.02 8.64
N ILE A 159 -10.66 -24.67 8.51
CA ILE A 159 -11.23 -25.06 7.20
C ILE A 159 -11.63 -23.81 6.40
N GLN A 160 -12.24 -22.82 7.07
CA GLN A 160 -12.56 -21.53 6.43
C GLN A 160 -11.27 -20.80 6.03
N GLY A 161 -10.28 -20.70 6.92
CA GLY A 161 -8.98 -20.10 6.61
C GLY A 161 -8.34 -20.71 5.36
N GLN A 162 -8.34 -22.04 5.23
CA GLN A 162 -7.83 -22.71 4.04
C GLN A 162 -8.64 -22.36 2.78
N LYS A 163 -9.97 -22.26 2.87
CA LYS A 163 -10.83 -21.82 1.75
C LYS A 163 -10.51 -20.39 1.33
N HIS A 164 -10.35 -19.47 2.28
CA HIS A 164 -9.99 -18.07 2.01
C HIS A 164 -8.63 -17.96 1.32
N ILE A 165 -7.63 -18.70 1.79
CA ILE A 165 -6.29 -18.75 1.17
C ILE A 165 -6.39 -19.25 -0.28
N LYS A 166 -7.06 -20.40 -0.51
CA LYS A 166 -7.24 -20.95 -1.86
C LYS A 166 -7.98 -20.02 -2.80
N ARG A 167 -9.01 -19.31 -2.31
CA ARG A 167 -9.71 -18.27 -3.09
C ARG A 167 -8.75 -17.15 -3.48
N THR A 168 -7.99 -16.63 -2.53
CA THR A 168 -7.06 -15.51 -2.76
C THR A 168 -5.98 -15.89 -3.77
N ILE A 169 -5.42 -17.10 -3.69
CA ILE A 169 -4.46 -17.62 -4.69
C ILE A 169 -5.06 -17.58 -6.09
N ARG A 170 -6.27 -18.12 -6.29
CA ARG A 170 -6.94 -18.12 -7.60
C ARG A 170 -7.16 -16.71 -8.15
N ILE A 171 -7.53 -15.75 -7.30
CA ILE A 171 -7.75 -14.36 -7.71
C ILE A 171 -6.42 -13.74 -8.14
N ILE A 172 -5.36 -13.86 -7.32
CA ILE A 172 -4.04 -13.31 -7.67
C ILE A 172 -3.47 -13.96 -8.94
N GLU A 173 -3.69 -15.27 -9.12
CA GLU A 173 -3.30 -15.96 -10.35
C GLU A 173 -4.04 -15.44 -11.58
N SER A 174 -5.31 -15.04 -11.44
CA SER A 174 -6.10 -14.47 -12.54
C SER A 174 -5.58 -13.11 -13.02
N PHE A 175 -4.90 -12.35 -12.16
CA PHE A 175 -4.27 -11.07 -12.56
C PHE A 175 -3.15 -11.25 -13.58
N LYS A 176 -2.61 -12.47 -13.75
CA LYS A 176 -1.60 -12.77 -14.77
C LYS A 176 -2.17 -12.89 -16.19
N VAL A 177 -3.49 -13.10 -16.31
CA VAL A 177 -4.14 -13.52 -17.56
C VAL A 177 -4.80 -12.35 -18.30
N THR A 178 -4.99 -11.22 -17.64
CA THR A 178 -5.64 -10.03 -18.23
C THR A 178 -4.80 -8.80 -17.90
N PRO A 179 -4.22 -8.11 -18.90
CA PRO A 179 -3.56 -6.81 -18.72
C PRO A 179 -4.52 -5.73 -18.24
#